data_AF-A0A1J5TSY2-F1
#
_entry.id   AF-A0A1J5TSY2-F1
#
_cell.length_a   1.000
_cell.length_b   1.000
_cell.length_c   1.000
_cell.angle_alpha   90.00
_cell.angle_beta   90.00
_cell.angle_gamma   90.00
#
_symmetry.space_group_name_H-M   'P 1'
#
loop_
_entity.id
_entity.type
_entity.pdbx_description
1 polymer ?
#
loop_
_entity_poly.entity_id
_entity_poly.type
_entity_poly.pdbx_seq_one_letter_code
_entity_poly.pdbx_strand_id
1 'polypeptide(L)'
;MRRGEKAVLALIGLVVVGGMVQSAFHAEEQHDRDIPFYSTATPDVARQAMDIIRDNGCKSCHSLWTLKDVLQSVPAPMLDGIGAIRDETWLYQYLSASDPQAILPSRLKKEYRMPSYAGLTDEQRRILAKYLASLQVKDWYLDQTKKAEYEKLTGKEPQK
;
A
#
# COMPACT_ATOMS: atom_id res chain seq x y z
N MET A 1 56.81 16.26 -9.89
CA MET A 1 55.74 16.46 -8.89
C MET A 1 56.32 16.99 -7.59
N ARG A 2 55.82 18.13 -7.14
CA ARG A 2 56.20 18.71 -5.85
C ARG A 2 55.63 17.86 -4.72
N ARG A 3 56.27 17.85 -3.53
CA ARG A 3 55.82 17.06 -2.37
C ARG A 3 54.34 17.32 -2.02
N GLY A 4 53.86 18.54 -2.24
CA GLY A 4 52.45 18.91 -2.03
C GLY A 4 51.45 18.22 -2.97
N GLU A 5 51.79 18.01 -4.24
CA GLU A 5 50.90 17.32 -5.20
C GLU A 5 50.70 15.85 -4.85
N LYS A 6 51.74 15.19 -4.34
CA LYS A 6 51.66 13.79 -3.88
C LYS A 6 50.71 13.63 -2.70
N ALA A 7 50.71 14.59 -1.77
CA ALA A 7 49.82 14.57 -0.62
C ALA A 7 48.36 14.77 -1.02
N VAL A 8 48.09 15.69 -1.95
CA VAL A 8 46.73 15.93 -2.46
C VAL A 8 46.19 14.70 -3.20
N LEU A 9 46.98 14.07 -4.07
CA LEU A 9 46.56 12.87 -4.80
C LEU A 9 46.30 11.67 -3.87
N ALA A 10 47.13 11.50 -2.82
CA ALA A 10 46.91 10.45 -1.83
C ALA A 10 45.59 10.67 -1.07
N LEU A 11 45.27 11.91 -0.72
CA LEU A 11 44.05 12.25 0.00
C LEU A 11 42.80 12.06 -0.88
N ILE A 12 42.87 12.45 -2.16
CA ILE A 12 41.81 12.18 -3.14
C ILE A 12 41.60 10.66 -3.29
N GLY A 13 42.68 9.89 -3.43
CA GLY A 13 42.59 8.43 -3.52
C GLY A 13 41.93 7.80 -2.30
N LEU A 14 42.27 8.28 -1.10
CA LEU A 14 41.67 7.83 0.16
C LEU A 14 40.17 8.14 0.25
N VAL A 15 39.76 9.35 -0.17
CA VAL A 15 38.35 9.74 -0.19
C VAL A 15 37.56 8.92 -1.20
N VAL A 16 38.12 8.68 -2.38
CA VAL A 16 37.47 7.86 -3.41
C VAL A 16 37.31 6.42 -2.94
N VAL A 17 38.37 5.80 -2.43
CA VAL A 17 38.32 4.43 -1.91
C VAL A 17 37.37 4.32 -0.72
N GLY A 18 37.42 5.28 0.21
CA GLY A 18 36.50 5.35 1.35
C GLY A 18 35.04 5.46 0.91
N GLY A 19 34.74 6.32 -0.07
CA GLY A 19 33.41 6.47 -0.64
C GLY A 19 32.92 5.21 -1.36
N MET A 20 33.79 4.51 -2.08
CA MET A 20 33.43 3.24 -2.74
C MET A 20 33.13 2.13 -1.73
N VAL A 21 33.93 2.03 -0.67
CA VAL A 21 33.70 1.06 0.41
C VAL A 21 32.39 1.36 1.15
N GLN A 22 32.14 2.63 1.49
CA GLN A 22 30.88 3.05 2.11
C GLN A 22 29.67 2.77 1.22
N SER A 23 29.77 3.04 -0.09
CA SER A 23 28.73 2.75 -1.06
C SER A 23 28.45 1.25 -1.18
N ALA A 24 29.48 0.41 -1.17
CA ALA A 24 29.34 -1.04 -1.20
C ALA A 24 28.65 -1.60 0.06
N PHE A 25 28.91 -1.01 1.24
CA PHE A 25 28.22 -1.37 2.48
C PHE A 25 26.78 -0.84 2.55
N HIS A 26 26.45 0.24 1.84
CA HIS A 26 25.07 0.74 1.70
C HIS A 26 24.32 0.18 0.48
N ALA A 27 24.91 -0.77 -0.24
CA ALA A 27 24.26 -1.48 -1.33
C ALA A 27 23.33 -2.61 -0.83
N GLU A 28 22.86 -2.54 0.42
CA GLU A 28 21.83 -3.42 0.96
C GLU A 28 20.49 -3.06 0.29
N GLU A 29 20.05 -3.98 -0.57
CA GLU A 29 18.74 -4.11 -1.21
C GLU A 29 18.19 -2.89 -1.96
N GLN A 30 18.77 -2.63 -3.14
CA GLN A 30 18.10 -1.84 -4.18
C GLN A 30 16.85 -2.59 -4.72
N HIS A 31 15.76 -2.62 -3.94
CA HIS A 31 14.44 -3.05 -4.38
C HIS A 31 13.71 -1.99 -5.24
N ASP A 32 14.41 -0.93 -5.66
CA ASP A 32 13.88 0.18 -6.48
C ASP A 32 13.20 -0.25 -7.79
N ARG A 33 13.32 -1.52 -8.20
CA ARG A 33 12.75 -2.07 -9.44
C ARG A 33 11.68 -3.13 -9.25
N ASP A 34 11.41 -3.57 -8.03
CA ASP A 34 10.43 -4.63 -7.78
C ASP A 34 9.06 -4.04 -7.43
N ILE A 35 7.99 -4.58 -8.04
CA ILE A 35 6.62 -4.22 -7.66
C ILE A 35 6.33 -4.86 -6.29
N PRO A 36 6.07 -4.08 -5.23
CA PRO A 36 5.95 -4.62 -3.88
C PRO A 36 4.60 -5.31 -3.64
N PHE A 37 3.60 -5.08 -4.48
CA PHE A 37 2.24 -5.57 -4.29
C PHE A 37 1.99 -6.85 -5.10
N TYR A 38 1.33 -7.82 -4.48
CA TYR A 38 0.96 -9.09 -5.13
C TYR A 38 -0.34 -9.64 -4.53
N SER A 39 -0.94 -10.62 -5.21
CA SER A 39 -2.14 -11.31 -4.72
C SER A 39 -1.90 -12.80 -4.62
N THR A 40 -2.41 -13.41 -3.56
CA THR A 40 -2.42 -14.87 -3.36
C THR A 40 -3.77 -15.50 -3.73
N ALA A 41 -4.71 -14.72 -4.28
CA ALA A 41 -6.03 -15.23 -4.65
C ALA A 41 -5.94 -16.23 -5.80
N THR A 42 -6.84 -17.23 -5.78
CA THR A 42 -7.04 -18.07 -6.95
C THR A 42 -7.65 -17.23 -8.09
N PRO A 43 -7.44 -17.61 -9.37
CA PRO A 43 -8.00 -16.88 -10.50
C PRO A 43 -9.52 -16.72 -10.44
N ASP A 44 -10.21 -17.69 -9.84
CA ASP A 44 -11.65 -17.66 -9.69
C ASP A 44 -12.11 -16.63 -8.65
N VAL A 45 -11.50 -16.62 -7.47
CA VAL A 45 -11.77 -15.60 -6.43
C VAL A 45 -11.47 -14.21 -6.95
N ALA A 46 -10.34 -14.03 -7.65
CA ALA A 46 -9.98 -12.74 -8.23
C ALA A 46 -11.02 -12.26 -9.24
N ARG A 47 -11.49 -13.13 -10.15
CA ARG A 47 -12.51 -12.77 -11.14
C ARG A 47 -13.81 -12.33 -10.49
N GLN A 48 -14.34 -13.15 -9.59
CA GLN A 48 -15.60 -12.87 -8.89
C GLN A 48 -15.50 -11.59 -8.05
N ALA A 49 -14.40 -11.39 -7.32
CA ALA A 49 -14.19 -10.18 -6.54
C ALA A 49 -14.06 -8.93 -7.41
N MET A 50 -13.40 -9.02 -8.57
CA MET A 50 -13.26 -7.89 -9.50
C MET A 50 -14.61 -7.47 -10.11
N ASP A 51 -15.51 -8.41 -10.36
CA ASP A 51 -16.89 -8.10 -10.76
C ASP A 51 -17.63 -7.34 -9.65
N ILE A 52 -17.55 -7.82 -8.40
CA ILE A 52 -18.14 -7.13 -7.23
C ILE A 52 -17.55 -5.72 -7.07
N ILE A 53 -16.23 -5.56 -7.18
CA ILE A 53 -15.52 -4.26 -7.07
C ILE A 53 -15.99 -3.28 -8.14
N ARG A 54 -16.16 -3.75 -9.38
CA ARG A 54 -16.64 -2.94 -10.51
C ARG A 54 -18.08 -2.52 -10.29
N ASP A 55 -18.96 -3.47 -9.99
CA ASP A 55 -20.41 -3.25 -9.91
C ASP A 55 -20.78 -2.34 -8.72
N ASN A 56 -19.93 -2.33 -7.68
CA ASN A 56 -20.08 -1.46 -6.51
C ASN A 56 -19.25 -0.16 -6.59
N GLY A 57 -18.57 0.08 -7.71
CA GLY A 57 -17.87 1.34 -7.95
C GLY A 57 -16.72 1.63 -6.97
N CYS A 58 -16.10 0.62 -6.36
CA CYS A 58 -15.09 0.83 -5.31
C CYS A 58 -13.89 1.65 -5.80
N LYS A 59 -13.57 1.55 -7.09
CA LYS A 59 -12.51 2.31 -7.76
C LYS A 59 -12.77 3.81 -7.94
N SER A 60 -13.99 4.28 -7.68
CA SER A 60 -14.29 5.72 -7.64
C SER A 60 -13.64 6.40 -6.43
N CYS A 61 -13.38 5.65 -5.37
CA CYS A 61 -12.70 6.14 -4.17
C CYS A 61 -11.29 5.55 -4.02
N HIS A 62 -11.14 4.25 -4.24
CA HIS A 62 -9.91 3.53 -3.97
C HIS A 62 -9.07 3.30 -5.23
N SER A 63 -7.74 3.29 -5.08
CA SER A 63 -6.86 2.70 -6.09
C SER A 63 -6.69 1.19 -5.84
N LEU A 64 -6.61 0.42 -6.91
CA LEU A 64 -6.29 -1.00 -6.90
C LEU A 64 -5.41 -1.32 -8.11
N TRP A 65 -4.33 -2.06 -7.89
CA TRP A 65 -3.25 -2.29 -8.84
C TRP A 65 -2.67 -1.01 -9.41
N THR A 66 -2.53 0.01 -8.55
CA THR A 66 -2.13 1.38 -8.93
C THR A 66 -3.09 2.10 -9.90
N LEU A 67 -4.21 1.48 -10.24
CA LEU A 67 -5.25 2.07 -11.08
C LEU A 67 -6.32 2.73 -10.22
N LYS A 68 -6.61 4.00 -10.52
CA LYS A 68 -7.72 4.75 -9.94
C LYS A 68 -8.51 5.44 -11.05
N ASP A 69 -9.72 5.87 -10.73
CA ASP A 69 -10.43 6.80 -11.61
C ASP A 69 -9.64 8.12 -11.71
N VAL A 70 -9.37 8.57 -12.93
CA VAL A 70 -8.61 9.80 -13.20
C VAL A 70 -9.44 11.06 -12.99
N LEU A 71 -10.78 10.94 -13.02
CA LEU A 71 -11.73 12.04 -12.86
C LEU A 71 -12.15 12.24 -11.40
N GLN A 72 -11.85 11.28 -10.52
CA GLN A 72 -12.19 11.33 -9.09
C GLN A 72 -10.92 11.24 -8.23
N SER A 73 -10.73 12.22 -7.34
CA SER A 73 -9.59 12.25 -6.41
C SER A 73 -10.07 12.22 -4.97
N VAL A 74 -10.65 11.09 -4.57
CA VAL A 74 -10.97 10.84 -3.16
C VAL A 74 -9.71 10.33 -2.44
N PRO A 75 -9.31 10.94 -1.31
CA PRO A 75 -8.13 10.50 -0.57
C PRO A 75 -8.42 9.26 0.29
N ALA A 76 -8.96 8.20 -0.32
CA ALA A 76 -9.13 6.91 0.34
C ALA A 76 -7.81 6.10 0.32
N PRO A 77 -7.61 5.18 1.27
CA PRO A 77 -6.47 4.25 1.24
C PRO A 77 -6.46 3.41 -0.05
N MET A 78 -5.27 3.04 -0.52
CA MET A 78 -5.16 2.05 -1.59
C MET A 78 -5.56 0.66 -1.09
N LEU A 79 -6.12 -0.16 -1.97
CA LEU A 79 -6.43 -1.56 -1.66
C LEU A 79 -5.22 -2.47 -1.84
N ASP A 80 -4.22 -2.04 -2.59
CA ASP A 80 -2.96 -2.77 -2.75
C ASP A 80 -2.29 -2.98 -1.39
N GLY A 81 -2.00 -4.24 -1.06
CA GLY A 81 -1.39 -4.61 0.23
C GLY A 81 -2.32 -4.54 1.45
N ILE A 82 -3.64 -4.28 1.28
CA ILE A 82 -4.56 -4.15 2.42
C ILE A 82 -4.63 -5.44 3.26
N GLY A 83 -4.46 -6.60 2.63
CA GLY A 83 -4.43 -7.91 3.29
C GLY A 83 -3.22 -8.13 4.19
N ALA A 84 -2.17 -7.33 4.07
CA ALA A 84 -1.04 -7.32 5.00
C ALA A 84 -1.27 -6.41 6.23
N ILE A 85 -2.33 -5.60 6.20
CA ILE A 85 -2.72 -4.69 7.28
C ILE A 85 -3.96 -5.21 8.01
N ARG A 86 -4.93 -5.75 7.26
CA ARG A 86 -6.22 -6.24 7.76
C ARG A 86 -6.40 -7.69 7.36
N ASP A 87 -6.74 -8.53 8.32
CA ASP A 87 -7.08 -9.93 8.02
C ASP A 87 -8.47 -10.08 7.39
N GLU A 88 -8.74 -11.26 6.85
CA GLU A 88 -10.01 -11.60 6.18
C GLU A 88 -11.22 -11.45 7.13
N THR A 89 -11.05 -11.75 8.42
CA THR A 89 -12.14 -11.67 9.40
C THR A 89 -12.54 -10.21 9.62
N TRP A 90 -11.55 -9.34 9.80
CA TRP A 90 -11.76 -7.90 9.95
C TRP A 90 -12.41 -7.32 8.69
N LEU A 91 -11.91 -7.68 7.50
CA LEU A 91 -12.45 -7.21 6.22
C LEU A 91 -13.89 -7.65 6.02
N TYR A 92 -14.21 -8.91 6.33
CA TYR A 92 -15.58 -9.43 6.27
C TYR A 92 -16.50 -8.67 7.24
N GLN A 93 -16.07 -8.44 8.48
CA GLN A 93 -16.85 -7.66 9.46
C GLN A 93 -17.08 -6.23 8.99
N TYR A 94 -16.04 -5.59 8.45
CA TYR A 94 -16.12 -4.23 7.93
C TYR A 94 -17.10 -4.10 6.75
N LEU A 95 -17.01 -5.00 5.77
CA LEU A 95 -17.93 -5.04 4.62
C LEU A 95 -19.36 -5.40 5.02
N SER A 96 -19.53 -6.14 6.12
CA SER A 96 -20.84 -6.56 6.65
C SER A 96 -21.50 -5.51 7.53
N ALA A 97 -20.81 -4.44 7.91
CA ALA A 97 -21.34 -3.45 8.83
C ALA A 97 -22.42 -2.59 8.17
N SER A 98 -23.55 -2.42 8.85
CA SER A 98 -24.59 -1.45 8.47
C SER A 98 -24.08 0.00 8.59
N ASP A 99 -23.16 0.25 9.53
CA ASP A 99 -22.40 1.49 9.64
C ASP A 99 -20.89 1.19 9.69
N PRO A 100 -20.18 1.21 8.54
CA PRO A 100 -18.74 1.04 8.51
C PRO A 100 -17.98 2.09 9.34
N GLN A 101 -18.57 3.27 9.57
CA GLN A 101 -17.92 4.35 10.29
C GLN A 101 -17.79 4.06 11.80
N ALA A 102 -18.61 3.14 12.33
CA ALA A 102 -18.48 2.66 13.71
C ALA A 102 -17.23 1.77 13.90
N ILE A 103 -16.76 1.11 12.83
CA ILE A 103 -15.57 0.24 12.86
C ILE A 103 -14.31 1.03 12.46
N LEU A 104 -14.39 1.77 11.36
CA LEU A 104 -13.30 2.60 10.86
C LEU A 104 -13.81 4.02 10.57
N PRO A 105 -13.69 4.94 11.55
CA PRO A 105 -14.14 6.30 11.39
C PRO A 105 -13.39 7.02 10.27
N SER A 106 -14.14 7.64 9.35
CA SER A 106 -13.56 8.46 8.28
C SER A 106 -13.57 9.94 8.64
N ARG A 107 -12.45 10.61 8.35
CA ARG A 107 -12.35 12.07 8.36
C ARG A 107 -12.99 12.74 7.12
N LEU A 108 -13.42 11.96 6.13
CA LEU A 108 -13.94 12.48 4.88
C LEU A 108 -15.36 13.03 5.03
N LYS A 109 -15.74 13.90 4.09
CA LYS A 109 -17.14 14.36 3.97
C LYS A 109 -18.06 13.17 3.74
N LYS A 110 -19.33 13.30 4.14
CA LYS A 110 -20.30 12.20 4.21
C LYS A 110 -20.42 11.42 2.89
N GLU A 111 -20.39 12.13 1.77
CA GLU A 111 -20.49 11.59 0.41
C GLU A 111 -19.27 10.76 -0.03
N TYR A 112 -18.13 10.89 0.65
CA TYR A 112 -16.88 10.16 0.37
C TYR A 112 -16.51 9.14 1.46
N ARG A 113 -17.40 8.96 2.46
CA ARG A 113 -17.20 7.91 3.46
C ARG A 113 -17.52 6.56 2.84
N MET A 114 -16.83 5.51 3.32
CA MET A 114 -17.10 4.15 2.88
C MET A 114 -18.58 3.81 3.12
N PRO A 115 -19.36 3.48 2.08
CA PRO A 115 -20.75 3.10 2.24
C PRO A 115 -20.86 1.70 2.85
N SER A 116 -22.03 1.38 3.40
CA SER A 116 -22.31 0.02 3.85
C SER A 116 -22.49 -0.93 2.67
N TYR A 117 -21.89 -2.11 2.77
CA TYR A 117 -22.09 -3.23 1.84
C TYR A 117 -22.87 -4.39 2.48
N ALA A 118 -23.54 -4.15 3.61
CA ALA A 118 -24.36 -5.16 4.28
C ALA A 118 -25.50 -5.69 3.41
N GLY A 119 -25.90 -4.94 2.38
CA GLY A 119 -26.90 -5.37 1.38
C GLY A 119 -26.37 -6.37 0.34
N LEU A 120 -25.05 -6.58 0.24
CA LEU A 120 -24.49 -7.65 -0.57
C LEU A 120 -24.79 -9.02 0.06
N THR A 121 -24.90 -10.04 -0.78
CA THR A 121 -25.06 -11.42 -0.29
C THR A 121 -23.88 -11.82 0.60
N ASP A 122 -24.11 -12.75 1.53
CA ASP A 122 -23.05 -13.26 2.42
C ASP A 122 -21.86 -13.80 1.60
N GLU A 123 -22.15 -14.54 0.54
CA GLU A 123 -21.16 -15.08 -0.39
C GLU A 123 -20.32 -13.98 -1.05
N GLN A 124 -20.96 -12.93 -1.59
CA GLN A 124 -20.23 -11.79 -2.17
C GLN A 124 -19.33 -11.11 -1.15
N ARG A 125 -19.80 -10.90 0.08
CA ARG A 125 -19.00 -10.29 1.15
C ARG A 125 -17.80 -11.17 1.51
N ARG A 126 -17.97 -12.49 1.58
CA ARG A 126 -16.86 -13.43 1.82
C ARG A 126 -15.86 -13.45 0.68
N ILE A 127 -16.31 -13.50 -0.57
CA ILE A 127 -15.44 -13.46 -1.75
C ILE A 127 -14.62 -12.17 -1.75
N LEU A 128 -15.27 -11.03 -1.50
CA LEU A 128 -14.60 -9.74 -1.47
C LEU A 128 -13.60 -9.65 -0.30
N ALA A 129 -13.98 -10.08 0.89
CA ALA A 129 -13.07 -10.11 2.05
C ALA A 129 -11.85 -11.00 1.79
N LYS A 130 -12.07 -12.21 1.25
CA LYS A 130 -11.01 -13.15 0.88
C LYS A 130 -10.07 -12.58 -0.17
N TYR A 131 -10.61 -11.92 -1.19
CA TYR A 131 -9.79 -11.28 -2.21
C TYR A 131 -8.98 -10.12 -1.63
N LEU A 132 -9.58 -9.23 -0.84
CA LEU A 132 -8.85 -8.13 -0.21
C LEU A 132 -7.77 -8.62 0.75
N ALA A 133 -8.04 -9.68 1.52
CA ALA A 133 -7.06 -10.33 2.38
C ALA A 133 -5.90 -10.98 1.59
N SER A 134 -6.15 -11.37 0.34
CA SER A 134 -5.12 -11.89 -0.54
C SER A 134 -4.17 -10.81 -1.08
N LEU A 135 -4.54 -9.53 -1.03
CA LEU A 135 -3.73 -8.41 -1.51
C LEU A 135 -2.61 -8.15 -0.51
N GLN A 136 -1.44 -8.70 -0.80
CA GLN A 136 -0.27 -8.67 0.07
C GLN A 136 0.76 -7.67 -0.44
N VAL A 137 1.71 -7.35 0.43
CA VAL A 137 2.86 -6.50 0.11
C VAL A 137 4.14 -7.20 0.58
N LYS A 138 5.25 -6.95 -0.10
CA LYS A 138 6.56 -7.43 0.36
C LYS A 138 6.92 -6.79 1.71
N ASP A 139 7.59 -7.56 2.56
CA ASP A 139 7.93 -7.15 3.93
C ASP A 139 8.70 -5.82 3.96
N TRP A 140 9.65 -5.64 3.04
CA TRP A 140 10.45 -4.42 2.91
C TRP A 140 9.63 -3.15 2.60
N TYR A 141 8.38 -3.28 2.12
CA TYR A 141 7.49 -2.17 1.80
C TYR A 141 6.25 -2.08 2.72
N LEU A 142 6.12 -2.97 3.69
CA LEU A 142 4.96 -3.03 4.58
C LEU A 142 4.80 -1.76 5.41
N ASP A 143 5.90 -1.25 5.97
CA ASP A 143 5.87 -0.04 6.81
C ASP A 143 5.45 1.19 6.01
N GLN A 144 5.92 1.31 4.77
CA GLN A 144 5.49 2.39 3.88
C GLN A 144 4.00 2.27 3.55
N THR A 145 3.49 1.05 3.35
CA THR A 145 2.07 0.80 3.08
C THR A 145 1.19 1.17 4.28
N LYS A 146 1.60 0.80 5.51
CA LYS A 146 0.90 1.19 6.75
C LYS A 146 0.90 2.72 6.97
N LYS A 147 2.04 3.37 6.72
CA LYS A 147 2.17 4.84 6.80
C LYS A 147 1.20 5.52 5.83
N ALA A 148 1.16 5.07 4.58
CA ALA A 148 0.24 5.60 3.56
C ALA A 148 -1.24 5.40 3.95
N GLU A 149 -1.63 4.21 4.44
CA GLU A 149 -3.00 3.98 4.94
C GLU A 149 -3.34 4.94 6.10
N TYR A 150 -2.45 5.06 7.08
CA TYR A 150 -2.62 5.93 8.25
C TYR A 150 -2.82 7.40 7.85
N GLU A 151 -2.00 7.92 6.95
CA GLU A 151 -2.12 9.29 6.43
C GLU A 151 -3.47 9.51 5.75
N LYS A 152 -3.94 8.55 4.94
CA LYS A 152 -5.25 8.67 4.27
C LYS A 152 -6.38 8.71 5.29
N LEU A 153 -6.35 7.81 6.28
CA LEU A 153 -7.38 7.70 7.31
C LEU A 153 -7.42 8.91 8.25
N THR A 154 -6.26 9.39 8.70
CA THR A 154 -6.17 10.40 9.78
C THR A 154 -5.86 11.80 9.28
N GLY A 155 -5.25 11.94 8.11
CA GLY A 155 -4.74 13.22 7.59
C GLY A 155 -3.50 13.73 8.33
N LYS A 156 -2.86 12.90 9.16
CA LYS A 156 -1.65 13.23 9.92
C LYS A 156 -0.44 12.51 9.32
N GLU A 157 0.73 13.13 9.45
CA GLU A 157 1.98 12.43 9.17
C GLU A 157 2.18 11.28 10.19
N PRO A 158 2.68 10.11 9.74
CA PRO A 158 3.02 9.03 10.64
C PRO A 158 4.18 9.47 11.54
N GLN A 159 4.10 9.16 12.83
CA GLN A 159 5.23 9.42 13.73
C GLN A 159 6.42 8.55 13.30
N LYS A 160 7.62 9.16 13.33
CA LYS A 160 8.89 8.53 12.92
C LYS A 160 9.28 7.39 13.84
#